data_AF-A0A7G8BCN6-F1
#
_entry.id   AF-A0A7G8BCN6-F1
#
_cell.length_a   1.000
_cell.length_b   1.000
_cell.length_c   1.000
_cell.angle_alpha   90.00
_cell.angle_beta   90.00
_cell.angle_gamma   90.00
#
_symmetry.space_group_name_H-M   'P 1'
#
loop_
_entity.id
_entity.type
_entity.pdbx_description
1 polymer ?
#
loop_
_entity_poly.entity_id
_entity_poly.type
_entity_poly.pdbx_seq_one_letter_code
_entity_poly.pdbx_strand_id
1 'polypeptide(L)'
;MSSTVLEAQSSTLVLDERISHRPLSLGTREISYLAFLTPLVLLLHGYHPFADDAGIYVAGIRKILDPTLFSVDSSFVVTHTRFSIFSHLFAEVVRFFHVPLKVGLFAAYALSIFAFLLGCFRLSQRAFRDAQLQWGATLLAAALFTLPVAATALWIMDPYVTARSFSTPLSLFALTACIDRDMKRTALWLVATALLHPLMAAYLAGFLVAYGLVSRRWWLGLAAACLASLAASAVIYFATRHASLPDGYKDAVLTRTYFFLAFWHWYEVLGLVIPLTLMLIAAYSTRNLVVRNLCLSCIATGVTASVIVACFVHPSGSYFLARIQPLRTFQIVYIIGVLLLGAFLSEHLRGKRTVWGVALLLVVSVLMFLVQKQVYMASSHVEWPFATPRNPWQQAFLWIRQNTPQNAIFALDSDYTRVDSEDTQGFRASAVRSALVDELKDGGVVAIFPELAPRWKLQRDLELGLDHISDQERVTRLRPAGVTWILLSAGANTRFNCPYRNSTVIVCRLP
;
A
#
# COMPACT_ATOMS: atom_id res chain seq x y z
N MET A 1 35.11 48.14 -46.15
CA MET A 1 35.69 46.78 -46.10
C MET A 1 36.34 46.63 -44.72
N SER A 2 35.56 46.14 -43.76
CA SER A 2 35.72 44.80 -43.16
C SER A 2 36.87 44.72 -42.16
N SER A 3 36.55 44.78 -40.86
CA SER A 3 36.49 43.58 -40.01
C SER A 3 36.30 43.98 -38.55
N THR A 4 35.10 43.71 -38.06
CA THR A 4 34.74 43.63 -36.65
C THR A 4 35.35 42.38 -36.04
N VAL A 5 36.25 42.53 -35.06
CA VAL A 5 36.67 41.44 -34.18
C VAL A 5 35.99 41.65 -32.83
N LEU A 6 35.05 40.75 -32.55
CA LEU A 6 34.39 40.53 -31.27
C LEU A 6 35.41 39.87 -30.32
N GLU A 7 35.82 40.58 -29.27
CA GLU A 7 36.49 39.97 -28.12
C GLU A 7 35.51 39.82 -26.95
N ALA A 8 35.13 38.56 -26.75
CA ALA A 8 34.85 37.87 -25.50
C ALA A 8 34.42 38.72 -24.29
N GLN A 9 33.10 38.93 -24.16
CA GLN A 9 32.50 39.08 -22.83
C GLN A 9 32.58 37.75 -22.10
N SER A 10 33.54 37.67 -21.18
CA SER A 10 33.59 36.67 -20.11
C SER A 10 32.27 36.70 -19.34
N SER A 11 31.44 35.70 -19.57
CA SER A 11 30.17 35.49 -18.87
C SER A 11 30.44 35.21 -17.40
N THR A 12 30.34 36.27 -16.61
CA THR A 12 30.18 36.24 -15.16
C THR A 12 29.10 35.23 -14.78
N LEU A 13 29.55 34.16 -14.11
CA LEU A 13 28.86 33.42 -13.05
C LEU A 13 27.44 33.94 -12.78
N VAL A 14 26.45 33.29 -13.38
CA VAL A 14 25.04 33.46 -13.01
C VAL A 14 24.91 33.05 -11.56
N LEU A 15 24.79 34.07 -10.73
CA LEU A 15 24.52 34.00 -9.31
C LEU A 15 23.43 32.98 -9.00
N ASP A 16 23.84 32.04 -8.15
CA ASP A 16 23.04 31.15 -7.33
C ASP A 16 21.85 31.94 -6.73
N GLU A 17 20.69 31.88 -7.39
CA GLU A 17 19.41 32.27 -6.78
C GLU A 17 19.20 31.34 -5.59
N ARG A 18 19.70 31.77 -4.42
CA ARG A 18 19.41 31.14 -3.14
C ARG A 18 17.90 31.03 -3.03
N ILE A 19 17.38 29.82 -3.24
CA ILE A 19 16.05 29.41 -2.79
C ILE A 19 15.99 29.87 -1.33
N SER A 20 15.15 30.86 -1.03
CA SER A 20 15.10 31.43 0.31
C SER A 20 14.73 30.29 1.26
N HIS A 21 15.70 29.83 2.05
CA HIS A 21 15.56 28.80 3.07
C HIS A 21 14.77 29.39 4.25
N ARG A 22 13.51 29.74 4.04
CA ARG A 22 12.59 29.91 5.16
C ARG A 22 11.95 28.56 5.43
N PRO A 23 12.15 27.95 6.62
CA PRO A 23 11.21 26.94 7.06
C PRO A 23 9.85 27.64 7.09
N LEU A 24 8.99 27.33 6.12
CA LEU A 24 7.61 27.82 6.13
C LEU A 24 6.97 27.11 7.32
N SER A 25 6.94 27.78 8.47
CA SER A 25 6.12 27.36 9.60
C SER A 25 4.69 27.29 9.09
N LEU A 26 4.03 26.14 9.23
CA LEU A 26 2.59 26.09 8.97
C LEU A 26 1.91 27.07 9.92
N GLY A 27 1.06 27.94 9.38
CA GLY A 27 0.18 28.74 10.21
C GLY A 27 -0.88 27.84 10.85
N THR A 28 -1.43 28.32 11.95
CA THR A 28 -2.54 27.65 12.65
C THR A 28 -3.73 27.41 11.72
N ARG A 29 -3.95 28.32 10.75
CA ARG A 29 -5.03 28.23 9.77
C ARG A 29 -4.90 26.99 8.87
N GLU A 30 -3.71 26.74 8.32
CA GLU A 30 -3.46 25.60 7.45
C GLU A 30 -3.63 24.29 8.22
N ILE A 31 -3.14 24.22 9.45
CA ILE A 31 -3.32 23.05 10.33
C ILE A 31 -4.81 22.79 10.56
N SER A 32 -5.60 23.83 10.87
CA SER A 32 -7.04 23.70 11.06
C SER A 32 -7.76 23.20 9.80
N TYR A 33 -7.35 23.64 8.60
CA TYR A 33 -7.93 23.15 7.35
C TYR A 33 -7.57 21.69 7.07
N LEU A 34 -6.33 21.27 7.30
CA LEU A 34 -5.94 19.87 7.17
C LEU A 34 -6.67 18.99 8.20
N ALA A 35 -6.84 19.47 9.43
CA ALA A 35 -7.60 18.80 10.47
C ALA A 35 -9.09 18.67 10.10
N PHE A 36 -9.67 19.67 9.43
CA PHE A 36 -11.03 19.60 8.91
C PHE A 36 -11.18 18.67 7.69
N LEU A 37 -10.19 18.64 6.79
CA LEU A 37 -10.18 17.74 5.63
C LEU A 37 -10.03 16.27 6.03
N THR A 38 -9.35 16.00 7.15
CA THR A 38 -9.10 14.63 7.64
C THR A 38 -10.38 13.80 7.81
N PRO A 39 -11.41 14.24 8.58
CA PRO A 39 -12.66 13.51 8.69
C PRO A 39 -13.43 13.46 7.36
N LEU A 40 -13.31 14.46 6.48
CA LEU A 40 -13.93 14.41 5.16
C LEU A 40 -13.33 13.31 4.28
N VAL A 41 -12.00 13.18 4.27
CA VAL A 41 -11.31 12.08 3.57
C VAL A 41 -11.73 10.73 4.14
N LEU A 42 -11.81 10.60 5.46
CA LEU A 42 -12.30 9.37 6.11
C LEU A 42 -13.72 9.02 5.67
N LEU A 43 -14.64 9.99 5.65
CA LEU A 43 -16.04 9.78 5.25
C LEU A 43 -16.21 9.52 3.75
N LEU A 44 -15.28 10.02 2.93
CA LEU A 44 -15.30 9.84 1.48
C LEU A 44 -14.74 8.48 1.06
N HIS A 45 -13.66 8.06 1.72
CA HIS A 45 -12.90 6.87 1.33
C HIS A 45 -13.18 5.65 2.18
N GLY A 46 -13.85 5.82 3.32
CA GLY A 46 -14.20 4.73 4.22
C GLY A 46 -13.08 4.32 5.16
N TYR A 47 -13.38 3.31 5.98
CA TYR A 47 -12.46 2.72 6.94
C TYR A 47 -12.79 1.25 7.20
N HIS A 48 -11.83 0.37 6.93
CA HIS A 48 -11.99 -1.09 6.94
C HIS A 48 -10.89 -1.80 7.75
N PRO A 49 -10.92 -1.75 9.11
CA PRO A 49 -9.79 -2.05 9.99
C PRO A 49 -9.21 -3.45 9.92
N PHE A 50 -9.95 -4.41 9.35
CA PHE A 50 -9.56 -5.81 9.30
C PHE A 50 -9.50 -6.35 7.87
N ALA A 51 -9.75 -5.51 6.86
CA ALA A 51 -9.71 -5.93 5.47
C ALA A 51 -8.28 -6.03 4.95
N ASP A 52 -8.07 -6.95 4.01
CA ASP A 52 -6.84 -7.03 3.21
C ASP A 52 -5.56 -7.14 4.08
N ASP A 53 -4.50 -6.39 3.74
CA ASP A 53 -3.22 -6.33 4.45
C ASP A 53 -3.41 -6.00 5.94
N ALA A 54 -4.47 -5.27 6.32
CA ALA A 54 -4.74 -4.98 7.74
C ALA A 54 -4.97 -6.27 8.54
N GLY A 55 -5.56 -7.31 7.94
CA GLY A 55 -5.70 -8.62 8.57
C GLY A 55 -4.36 -9.19 9.05
N ILE A 56 -3.31 -9.02 8.23
CA ILE A 56 -1.95 -9.48 8.54
C ILE A 56 -1.34 -8.64 9.68
N TYR A 57 -1.36 -7.31 9.54
CA TYR A 57 -0.78 -6.41 10.54
C TYR A 57 -1.48 -6.51 11.89
N VAL A 58 -2.82 -6.53 11.91
CA VAL A 58 -3.62 -6.61 13.14
C VAL A 58 -3.45 -7.96 13.82
N ALA A 59 -3.38 -9.07 13.07
CA ALA A 59 -3.05 -10.37 13.66
C ALA A 59 -1.66 -10.35 14.31
N GLY A 60 -0.67 -9.74 13.65
CA GLY A 60 0.68 -9.54 14.20
C GLY A 60 0.67 -8.74 15.50
N ILE A 61 -0.02 -7.60 15.53
CA ILE A 61 -0.18 -6.77 16.74
C ILE A 61 -0.83 -7.58 17.88
N ARG A 62 -1.91 -8.31 17.58
CA ARG A 62 -2.60 -9.16 18.57
C ARG A 62 -1.69 -10.24 19.13
N LYS A 63 -0.88 -10.90 18.30
CA LYS A 63 0.08 -11.92 18.73
C LYS A 63 1.16 -11.34 19.63
N ILE A 64 1.61 -10.12 19.35
CA ILE A 64 2.58 -9.42 20.21
C ILE A 64 1.94 -9.08 21.56
N LEU A 65 0.69 -8.60 21.56
CA LEU A 65 -0.07 -8.25 22.76
C LEU A 65 -0.38 -9.49 23.63
N ASP A 66 -0.83 -10.58 23.02
CA ASP A 66 -1.13 -11.87 23.64
C ASP A 66 -0.36 -13.00 22.89
N PRO A 67 0.79 -13.44 23.44
CA PRO A 67 1.61 -14.49 22.84
C PRO A 67 0.92 -15.85 22.74
N THR A 68 -0.21 -16.09 23.40
CA THR A 68 -0.91 -17.38 23.36
C THR A 68 -1.78 -17.57 22.12
N LEU A 69 -2.05 -16.49 21.36
CA LEU A 69 -2.86 -16.53 20.13
C LEU A 69 -2.13 -17.21 18.97
N PHE A 70 -2.87 -17.76 17.99
CA PHE A 70 -2.33 -18.27 16.72
C PHE A 70 -1.19 -19.29 16.89
N SER A 71 -1.35 -20.27 17.78
CA SER A 71 -0.26 -21.19 18.15
C SER A 71 0.20 -22.02 16.94
N VAL A 72 -0.74 -22.53 16.16
CA VAL A 72 -0.48 -23.38 15.01
C VAL A 72 0.11 -22.57 13.86
N ASP A 73 -0.50 -21.47 13.52
CA ASP A 73 -0.27 -20.62 12.34
C ASP A 73 0.63 -19.41 12.61
N SER A 74 1.26 -19.34 13.80
CA SER A 74 2.11 -18.23 14.23
C SER A 74 3.14 -17.78 13.20
N SER A 75 3.75 -18.70 12.45
CA SER A 75 4.73 -18.40 11.41
C SER A 75 4.17 -17.50 10.31
N PHE A 76 2.90 -17.66 9.93
CA PHE A 76 2.26 -16.80 8.92
C PHE A 76 1.93 -15.41 9.48
N VAL A 77 1.70 -15.33 10.80
CA VAL A 77 1.36 -14.09 11.51
C VAL A 77 2.58 -13.24 11.86
N VAL A 78 3.72 -13.81 12.26
CA VAL A 78 4.84 -13.02 12.81
C VAL A 78 5.99 -12.79 11.83
N THR A 79 6.08 -13.54 10.75
CA THR A 79 7.28 -13.50 9.90
C THR A 79 7.49 -12.12 9.26
N HIS A 80 6.40 -11.44 8.87
CA HIS A 80 6.46 -10.08 8.34
C HIS A 80 6.90 -9.02 9.38
N THR A 81 6.68 -9.25 10.68
CA THR A 81 7.04 -8.28 11.73
C THR A 81 8.56 -8.23 11.97
N ARG A 82 9.33 -9.21 11.49
CA ARG A 82 10.79 -9.25 11.66
C ARG A 82 11.52 -8.11 10.93
N PHE A 83 10.94 -7.60 9.85
CA PHE A 83 11.54 -6.54 9.04
C PHE A 83 10.95 -5.15 9.32
N SER A 84 9.95 -5.04 10.19
CA SER A 84 9.26 -3.78 10.45
C SER A 84 8.99 -3.61 11.93
N ILE A 85 9.35 -2.46 12.50
CA ILE A 85 8.99 -2.13 13.88
C ILE A 85 7.53 -1.76 14.03
N PHE A 86 6.76 -1.61 12.94
CA PHE A 86 5.40 -1.06 12.98
C PHE A 86 4.49 -1.80 13.96
N SER A 87 4.37 -3.13 13.82
CA SER A 87 3.48 -3.93 14.68
C SER A 87 3.94 -3.93 16.14
N HIS A 88 5.24 -3.88 16.38
CA HIS A 88 5.83 -3.79 17.73
C HIS A 88 5.54 -2.43 18.37
N LEU A 89 5.85 -1.34 17.67
CA LEU A 89 5.58 0.02 18.13
C LEU A 89 4.09 0.22 18.41
N PHE A 90 3.21 -0.28 17.53
CA PHE A 90 1.77 -0.16 17.71
C PHE A 90 1.29 -0.93 18.94
N ALA A 91 1.78 -2.15 19.15
CA ALA A 91 1.46 -2.94 20.34
C ALA A 91 1.92 -2.26 21.63
N GLU A 92 3.11 -1.66 21.64
CA GLU A 92 3.61 -0.89 22.79
C GLU A 92 2.79 0.37 23.06
N VAL A 93 2.35 1.09 22.02
CA VAL A 93 1.44 2.23 22.16
C VAL A 93 0.10 1.78 22.78
N VAL A 94 -0.46 0.67 22.32
CA VAL A 94 -1.70 0.10 22.86
C VAL A 94 -1.54 -0.29 24.34
N ARG A 95 -0.41 -0.91 24.70
CA ARG A 95 -0.08 -1.26 26.09
C ARG A 95 0.07 -0.01 26.97
N PHE A 96 0.88 0.94 26.53
CA PHE A 96 1.21 2.14 27.30
C PHE A 96 -0.02 2.99 27.60
N PHE A 97 -0.84 3.27 26.58
CA PHE A 97 -2.04 4.11 26.74
C PHE A 97 -3.28 3.32 27.19
N HIS A 98 -3.20 2.00 27.31
CA HIS A 98 -4.31 1.13 27.70
C HIS A 98 -5.59 1.33 26.84
N VAL A 99 -5.41 1.63 25.55
CA VAL A 99 -6.51 1.92 24.62
C VAL A 99 -6.97 0.63 23.94
N PRO A 100 -8.29 0.39 23.78
CA PRO A 100 -8.77 -0.75 23.01
C PRO A 100 -8.21 -0.74 21.58
N LEU A 101 -7.71 -1.89 21.09
CA LEU A 101 -7.04 -1.99 19.79
C LEU A 101 -7.84 -1.35 18.63
N LYS A 102 -9.17 -1.54 18.60
CA LYS A 102 -10.04 -0.93 17.58
C LYS A 102 -10.00 0.60 17.59
N VAL A 103 -9.97 1.21 18.79
CA VAL A 103 -9.89 2.67 18.96
C VAL A 103 -8.51 3.16 18.57
N GLY A 104 -7.46 2.43 18.96
CA GLY A 104 -6.09 2.72 18.54
C GLY A 104 -5.93 2.70 17.03
N LEU A 105 -6.47 1.68 16.34
CA LEU A 105 -6.44 1.58 14.87
C LEU A 105 -7.19 2.74 14.22
N PHE A 106 -8.35 3.13 14.75
CA PHE A 106 -9.12 4.24 14.20
C PHE A 106 -8.38 5.57 14.37
N ALA A 107 -7.82 5.82 15.55
CA ALA A 107 -7.02 7.02 15.82
C ALA A 107 -5.76 7.07 14.93
N ALA A 108 -5.07 5.94 14.76
CA ALA A 108 -3.91 5.83 13.89
C ALA A 108 -4.27 6.06 12.42
N TYR A 109 -5.43 5.57 11.96
CA TYR A 109 -5.92 5.84 10.62
C TYR A 109 -6.19 7.32 10.40
N ALA A 110 -6.92 7.98 11.32
CA ALA A 110 -7.16 9.42 11.25
C ALA A 110 -5.85 10.23 11.27
N LEU A 111 -4.89 9.85 12.12
CA LEU A 111 -3.57 10.47 12.18
C LEU A 111 -2.80 10.28 10.87
N SER A 112 -2.90 9.11 10.25
CA SER A 112 -2.24 8.81 8.97
C SER A 112 -2.77 9.65 7.82
N ILE A 113 -4.10 9.86 7.76
CA ILE A 113 -4.73 10.77 6.80
C ILE A 113 -4.20 12.19 7.01
N PHE A 114 -4.24 12.69 8.25
CA PHE A 114 -3.73 14.03 8.56
C PHE A 114 -2.25 14.18 8.15
N ALA A 115 -1.41 13.20 8.51
CA ALA A 115 0.02 13.21 8.17
C ALA A 115 0.25 13.18 6.65
N PHE A 116 -0.56 12.41 5.91
CA PHE A 116 -0.51 12.37 4.44
C PHE A 116 -0.87 13.73 3.84
N LEU A 117 -1.99 14.32 4.24
CA LEU A 117 -2.41 15.65 3.79
C LEU A 117 -1.36 16.73 4.12
N LEU A 118 -0.77 16.65 5.32
CA LEU A 118 0.33 17.53 5.72
C LEU A 118 1.59 17.34 4.84
N GLY A 119 1.95 16.10 4.51
CA GLY A 119 3.04 15.78 3.59
C GLY A 119 2.79 16.33 2.19
N CYS A 120 1.59 16.14 1.66
CA CYS A 120 1.14 16.69 0.38
C CYS A 120 1.22 18.22 0.35
N PHE A 121 0.69 18.89 1.38
CA PHE A 121 0.70 20.35 1.46
C PHE A 121 2.11 20.91 1.61
N ARG A 122 2.98 20.29 2.43
CA ARG A 122 4.37 20.72 2.55
C ARG A 122 5.14 20.56 1.25
N LEU A 123 4.96 19.43 0.56
CA LEU A 123 5.59 19.20 -0.74
C LEU A 123 5.09 20.23 -1.78
N SER A 124 3.78 20.53 -1.79
CA SER A 124 3.21 21.52 -2.70
C SER A 124 3.71 22.94 -2.40
N GLN A 125 3.97 23.31 -1.15
CA GLN A 125 4.59 24.59 -0.79
C GLN A 125 6.03 24.75 -1.32
N ARG A 126 6.75 23.65 -1.55
CA ARG A 126 8.09 23.67 -2.16
C ARG A 126 8.01 23.71 -3.68
N ALA A 127 6.99 23.08 -4.26
CA ALA A 127 6.76 23.09 -5.68
C ALA A 127 6.13 24.41 -6.17
N PHE A 128 5.27 25.06 -5.39
CA PHE A 128 4.47 26.21 -5.82
C PHE A 128 4.48 27.34 -4.79
N ARG A 129 4.57 28.59 -5.26
CA ARG A 129 4.47 29.78 -4.40
C ARG A 129 3.02 30.24 -4.17
N ASP A 130 2.14 29.95 -5.11
CA ASP A 130 0.73 30.34 -5.07
C ASP A 130 -0.06 29.40 -4.13
N ALA A 131 -0.75 29.98 -3.15
CA ALA A 131 -1.57 29.25 -2.20
C ALA A 131 -2.71 28.47 -2.88
N GLN A 132 -3.28 28.98 -3.97
CA GLN A 132 -4.33 28.28 -4.71
C GLN A 132 -3.80 26.97 -5.32
N LEU A 133 -2.58 26.98 -5.85
CA LEU A 133 -1.94 25.79 -6.43
C LEU A 133 -1.57 24.78 -5.34
N GLN A 134 -1.09 25.25 -4.19
CA GLN A 134 -0.78 24.42 -3.04
C GLN A 134 -2.02 23.66 -2.52
N TRP A 135 -3.15 24.37 -2.42
CA TRP A 135 -4.42 23.77 -2.01
C TRP A 135 -5.04 22.91 -3.11
N GLY A 136 -4.96 23.31 -4.38
CA GLY A 136 -5.40 22.49 -5.51
C GLY A 136 -4.72 21.13 -5.55
N ALA A 137 -3.39 21.09 -5.36
CA ALA A 137 -2.63 19.85 -5.22
C ALA A 137 -3.14 18.99 -4.04
N THR A 138 -3.27 19.61 -2.86
CA THR A 138 -3.63 18.90 -1.63
C THR A 138 -5.07 18.37 -1.66
N LEU A 139 -6.01 19.16 -2.19
CA LEU A 139 -7.42 18.78 -2.32
C LEU A 139 -7.61 17.64 -3.33
N LEU A 140 -6.88 17.64 -4.45
CA LEU A 140 -6.96 16.52 -5.39
C LEU A 140 -6.35 15.24 -4.78
N ALA A 141 -5.25 15.34 -4.04
CA ALA A 141 -4.69 14.22 -3.29
C ALA A 141 -5.66 13.68 -2.21
N ALA A 142 -6.41 14.58 -1.55
CA ALA A 142 -7.48 14.20 -0.63
C ALA A 142 -8.64 13.47 -1.34
N ALA A 143 -9.06 13.97 -2.51
CA ALA A 143 -10.13 13.36 -3.29
C ALA A 143 -9.73 12.00 -3.88
N LEU A 144 -8.45 11.81 -4.21
CA LEU A 144 -7.88 10.58 -4.79
C LEU A 144 -7.10 9.72 -3.78
N PHE A 145 -7.39 9.85 -2.49
CA PHE A 145 -6.65 9.19 -1.40
C PHE A 145 -6.51 7.67 -1.59
N THR A 146 -7.58 7.00 -2.05
CA THR A 146 -7.60 5.54 -2.31
C THR A 146 -7.43 5.18 -3.80
N LEU A 147 -6.89 6.09 -4.62
CA LEU A 147 -6.67 5.81 -6.05
C LEU A 147 -5.72 4.60 -6.20
N PRO A 148 -6.12 3.54 -6.94
CA PRO A 148 -5.24 2.42 -7.25
C PRO A 148 -4.03 2.85 -8.09
N VAL A 149 -2.85 2.37 -7.71
CA VAL A 149 -1.59 2.61 -8.41
C VAL A 149 -1.43 1.52 -9.47
N ALA A 150 -2.09 1.74 -10.61
CA ALA A 150 -2.22 0.74 -11.67
C ALA A 150 -2.69 -0.61 -11.08
N ALA A 151 -2.15 -1.73 -11.55
CA ALA A 151 -2.41 -3.05 -10.97
C ALA A 151 -1.30 -3.51 -10.02
N THR A 152 -0.61 -2.60 -9.33
CA THR A 152 0.51 -2.96 -8.41
C THR A 152 0.06 -3.53 -7.07
N ALA A 153 -1.25 -3.74 -6.88
CA ALA A 153 -1.88 -4.03 -5.58
C ALA A 153 -1.56 -2.99 -4.49
N LEU A 154 -1.25 -1.76 -4.90
CA LEU A 154 -1.11 -0.60 -4.03
C LEU A 154 -2.17 0.44 -4.36
N TRP A 155 -2.63 1.12 -3.32
CA TRP A 155 -3.35 2.39 -3.45
C TRP A 155 -2.41 3.53 -3.06
N ILE A 156 -2.79 4.78 -3.35
CA ILE A 156 -2.05 5.94 -2.81
C ILE A 156 -1.95 5.82 -1.30
N MET A 157 -3.09 5.61 -0.64
CA MET A 157 -3.21 5.25 0.77
C MET A 157 -4.30 4.19 0.92
N ASP A 158 -4.06 3.21 1.79
CA ASP A 158 -5.00 2.14 2.07
C ASP A 158 -6.14 2.65 2.98
N PRO A 159 -7.39 2.13 2.89
CA PRO A 159 -8.53 2.55 3.72
C PRO A 159 -8.49 1.88 5.11
N TYR A 160 -7.30 1.54 5.58
CA TYR A 160 -7.02 0.82 6.81
C TYR A 160 -5.56 1.05 7.22
N VAL A 161 -5.20 0.63 8.43
CA VAL A 161 -3.86 0.89 8.97
C VAL A 161 -2.90 -0.24 8.59
N THR A 162 -1.82 0.14 7.90
CA THR A 162 -0.65 -0.69 7.63
C THR A 162 0.62 0.07 7.97
N ALA A 163 1.79 -0.56 7.82
CA ALA A 163 3.04 0.18 7.85
C ALA A 163 3.10 1.35 6.84
N ARG A 164 2.39 1.23 5.69
CA ARG A 164 2.35 2.28 4.66
C ARG A 164 1.63 3.53 5.11
N SER A 165 0.64 3.40 5.98
CA SER A 165 -0.12 4.53 6.54
C SER A 165 0.81 5.58 7.15
N PHE A 166 1.97 5.19 7.68
CA PHE A 166 2.97 6.11 8.19
C PHE A 166 4.21 6.21 7.30
N SER A 167 4.68 5.13 6.65
CA SER A 167 5.87 5.23 5.80
C SER A 167 5.65 6.17 4.59
N THR A 168 4.43 6.26 4.04
CA THR A 168 4.10 7.15 2.92
C THR A 168 4.20 8.64 3.28
N PRO A 169 3.53 9.18 4.32
CA PRO A 169 3.71 10.58 4.70
C PRO A 169 5.14 10.92 5.12
N LEU A 170 5.84 10.00 5.81
CA LEU A 170 7.27 10.18 6.12
C LEU A 170 8.13 10.27 4.87
N SER A 171 7.79 9.52 3.81
CA SER A 171 8.45 9.63 2.51
C SER A 171 8.28 11.01 1.88
N LEU A 172 7.10 11.62 2.01
CA LEU A 172 6.85 13.00 1.57
C LEU A 172 7.64 14.02 2.38
N PHE A 173 7.81 13.81 3.69
CA PHE A 173 8.67 14.65 4.53
C PHE A 173 10.15 14.51 4.17
N ALA A 174 10.61 13.29 3.87
CA ALA A 174 11.98 13.04 3.40
C ALA A 174 12.26 13.75 2.07
N LEU A 175 11.33 13.64 1.12
CA LEU A 175 11.41 14.32 -0.18
C LEU A 175 11.39 15.83 -0.01
N THR A 176 10.49 16.36 0.83
CA THR A 176 10.44 17.79 1.14
C THR A 176 11.77 18.30 1.72
N ALA A 177 12.33 17.58 2.69
CA ALA A 177 13.64 17.90 3.25
C ALA A 177 14.78 17.80 2.21
N CYS A 178 14.68 16.87 1.27
CA CYS A 178 15.66 16.70 0.19
C CYS A 178 15.62 17.89 -0.78
N ILE A 179 14.43 18.38 -1.12
CA ILE A 179 14.23 19.60 -1.92
C ILE A 179 14.82 20.81 -1.18
N ASP A 180 14.61 20.89 0.14
CA ASP A 180 15.18 21.95 1.00
C ASP A 180 16.70 21.83 1.20
N ARG A 181 17.34 20.77 0.63
CA ARG A 181 18.75 20.42 0.79
C ARG A 181 19.18 20.12 2.24
N ASP A 182 18.24 19.80 3.13
CA ASP A 182 18.52 19.41 4.51
C ASP A 182 18.74 17.90 4.61
N MET A 183 19.98 17.47 4.34
CA MET A 183 20.34 16.05 4.32
C MET A 183 20.16 15.36 5.68
N LYS A 184 20.25 16.11 6.79
CA LYS A 184 20.04 15.54 8.14
C LYS A 184 18.57 15.16 8.31
N ARG A 185 17.65 16.05 7.94
CA ARG A 185 16.20 15.76 7.97
C ARG A 185 15.82 14.71 6.93
N THR A 186 16.41 14.73 5.73
CA THR A 186 16.18 13.69 4.73
C THR A 186 16.57 12.32 5.27
N ALA A 187 17.77 12.19 5.85
CA ALA A 187 18.24 10.94 6.44
C ALA A 187 17.36 10.49 7.61
N LEU A 188 16.98 11.41 8.50
CA LEU A 188 16.08 11.11 9.63
C LEU A 188 14.76 10.51 9.14
N TRP A 189 14.09 11.17 8.18
CA TRP A 189 12.81 10.70 7.67
C TRP A 189 12.95 9.42 6.85
N LEU A 190 14.02 9.25 6.07
CA LEU A 190 14.30 8.01 5.35
C LEU A 190 14.53 6.84 6.29
N VAL A 191 15.27 7.03 7.39
CA VAL A 191 15.48 6.00 8.42
C VAL A 191 14.16 5.66 9.10
N ALA A 192 13.33 6.65 9.45
CA ALA A 192 12.01 6.41 10.02
C ALA A 192 11.11 5.62 9.06
N THR A 193 11.11 5.97 7.76
CA THR A 193 10.42 5.19 6.72
C THR A 193 10.98 3.77 6.63
N ALA A 194 12.30 3.58 6.72
CA ALA A 194 12.94 2.26 6.63
C ALA A 194 12.60 1.36 7.81
N LEU A 195 12.53 1.91 9.02
CA LEU A 195 12.14 1.17 10.22
C LEU A 195 10.69 0.67 10.12
N LEU A 196 9.80 1.46 9.52
CA LEU A 196 8.39 1.07 9.35
C LEU A 196 8.19 0.16 8.13
N HIS A 197 8.80 0.47 7.01
CA HIS A 197 8.62 -0.28 5.76
C HIS A 197 9.89 -0.25 4.90
N PRO A 198 10.83 -1.20 5.10
CA PRO A 198 12.14 -1.19 4.43
C PRO A 198 12.05 -1.15 2.90
N LEU A 199 11.09 -1.89 2.34
CA LEU A 199 10.93 -1.96 0.88
C LEU A 199 10.53 -0.61 0.27
N MET A 200 9.55 0.09 0.86
CA MET A 200 9.16 1.43 0.40
C MET A 200 10.28 2.45 0.62
N ALA A 201 11.07 2.30 1.70
CA ALA A 201 12.23 3.14 1.94
C ALA A 201 13.34 2.96 0.89
N ALA A 202 13.55 1.73 0.39
CA ALA A 202 14.49 1.48 -0.70
C ALA A 202 14.06 2.20 -1.99
N TYR A 203 12.77 2.15 -2.34
CA TYR A 203 12.23 2.90 -3.48
C TYR A 203 12.31 4.41 -3.29
N LEU A 204 12.02 4.90 -2.09
CA LEU A 204 12.24 6.30 -1.74
C LEU A 204 13.70 6.70 -1.88
N ALA A 205 14.64 5.90 -1.37
CA ALA A 205 16.08 6.19 -1.48
C ALA A 205 16.51 6.30 -2.95
N GLY A 206 16.08 5.36 -3.80
CA GLY A 206 16.30 5.42 -5.25
C GLY A 206 15.73 6.70 -5.87
N PHE A 207 14.51 7.08 -5.47
CA PHE A 207 13.87 8.32 -5.92
C PHE A 207 14.63 9.58 -5.47
N LEU A 208 15.08 9.64 -4.21
CA LEU A 208 15.85 10.76 -3.67
C LEU A 208 17.22 10.90 -4.36
N VAL A 209 17.88 9.77 -4.67
CA VAL A 209 19.12 9.75 -5.46
C VAL A 209 18.85 10.30 -6.87
N ALA A 210 17.80 9.83 -7.55
CA ALA A 210 17.43 10.34 -8.87
C ALA A 210 17.16 11.86 -8.82
N TYR A 211 16.40 12.32 -7.82
CA TYR A 211 16.14 13.75 -7.61
C TYR A 211 17.42 14.56 -7.35
N GLY A 212 18.34 14.04 -6.53
CA GLY A 212 19.64 14.66 -6.27
C GLY A 212 20.49 14.78 -7.55
N LEU A 213 20.51 13.75 -8.39
CA LEU A 213 21.27 13.74 -9.64
C LEU A 213 20.65 14.69 -10.68
N VAL A 214 19.33 14.66 -10.84
CA VAL A 214 18.58 15.56 -11.73
C VAL A 214 18.75 17.03 -11.30
N SER A 215 18.62 17.32 -10.00
CA SER A 215 18.74 18.68 -9.49
C SER A 215 20.14 19.28 -9.66
N ARG A 216 21.19 18.43 -9.64
CA ARG A 216 22.57 18.79 -9.96
C ARG A 216 22.87 18.76 -11.47
N ARG A 217 21.90 18.40 -12.31
CA ARG A 217 22.05 18.20 -13.77
C ARG A 217 23.14 17.19 -14.14
N TRP A 218 23.42 16.22 -13.27
CA TRP A 218 24.41 15.19 -13.51
C TRP A 218 23.81 14.00 -14.26
N TRP A 219 23.56 14.19 -15.56
CA TRP A 219 22.89 13.19 -16.41
C TRP A 219 23.65 11.88 -16.55
N LEU A 220 24.98 11.95 -16.60
CA LEU A 220 25.83 10.75 -16.61
C LEU A 220 25.67 9.93 -15.33
N GLY A 221 25.63 10.59 -14.17
CA GLY A 221 25.39 9.92 -12.89
C GLY A 221 24.00 9.29 -12.82
N LEU A 222 22.98 9.98 -13.34
CA LEU A 222 21.61 9.44 -13.43
C LEU A 222 21.57 8.19 -14.32
N ALA A 223 22.13 8.27 -15.54
CA ALA A 223 22.20 7.14 -16.46
C ALA A 223 22.96 5.96 -15.85
N ALA A 224 24.11 6.22 -15.20
CA ALA A 224 24.87 5.20 -14.50
C ALA A 224 24.07 4.52 -13.38
N ALA A 225 23.29 5.27 -12.60
CA ALA A 225 22.44 4.72 -11.53
C ALA A 225 21.31 3.83 -12.09
N CYS A 226 20.64 4.27 -13.16
CA CYS A 226 19.63 3.47 -13.85
C CYS A 226 20.22 2.18 -14.44
N LEU A 227 21.35 2.28 -15.13
CA LEU A 227 22.06 1.14 -15.72
C LEU A 227 22.59 0.18 -14.65
N ALA A 228 23.09 0.69 -13.53
CA ALA A 228 23.53 -0.14 -12.41
C ALA A 228 22.35 -0.92 -11.79
N SER A 229 21.18 -0.30 -11.69
CA SER A 229 19.95 -0.98 -11.21
C SER A 229 19.50 -2.09 -12.16
N LEU A 230 19.57 -1.84 -13.48
CA LEU A 230 19.30 -2.84 -14.51
C LEU A 230 20.32 -3.98 -14.50
N ALA A 231 21.61 -3.66 -14.42
CA ALA A 231 22.69 -4.64 -14.37
C ALA A 231 22.60 -5.51 -13.11
N ALA A 232 22.35 -4.91 -11.94
CA ALA A 232 22.13 -5.64 -10.70
C ALA A 232 20.92 -6.59 -10.81
N SER A 233 19.82 -6.13 -11.42
CA SER A 233 18.65 -6.98 -11.66
C SER A 233 18.96 -8.12 -12.62
N ALA A 234 19.70 -7.86 -13.71
CA ALA A 234 20.15 -8.90 -14.63
C ALA A 234 21.03 -9.94 -13.92
N VAL A 235 22.00 -9.51 -13.12
CA VAL A 235 22.87 -10.40 -12.34
C VAL A 235 22.05 -11.26 -11.39
N ILE A 236 21.10 -10.67 -10.64
CA ILE A 236 20.20 -11.42 -9.75
C ILE A 236 19.41 -12.45 -10.55
N TYR A 237 18.79 -12.04 -11.67
CA TYR A 237 18.00 -12.93 -12.52
C TYR A 237 18.82 -14.13 -13.01
N PHE A 238 19.98 -13.89 -13.63
CA PHE A 238 20.81 -14.96 -14.17
C PHE A 238 21.43 -15.84 -13.10
N ALA A 239 21.78 -15.28 -11.92
CA ALA A 239 22.28 -16.06 -10.80
C ALA A 239 21.21 -16.96 -10.16
N THR A 240 19.93 -16.58 -10.25
CA THR A 240 18.83 -17.27 -9.54
C THR A 240 17.86 -18.01 -10.44
N ARG A 241 17.98 -17.93 -11.77
CA ARG A 241 17.07 -18.59 -12.74
C ARG A 241 16.99 -20.12 -12.62
N HIS A 242 18.01 -20.74 -12.04
CA HIS A 242 18.08 -22.19 -11.81
C HIS A 242 18.07 -22.55 -10.32
N ALA A 243 17.74 -21.59 -9.44
CA ALA A 243 17.63 -21.86 -8.02
C ALA A 243 16.50 -22.86 -7.76
N SER A 244 16.75 -23.86 -6.90
CA SER A 244 15.71 -24.75 -6.43
C SER A 244 14.68 -23.97 -5.62
N LEU A 245 13.41 -24.25 -5.88
CA LEU A 245 12.30 -23.62 -5.18
C LEU A 245 11.67 -24.63 -4.23
N PRO A 246 11.31 -24.22 -2.99
CA PRO A 246 10.55 -25.08 -2.10
C PRO A 246 9.24 -25.53 -2.75
N ASP A 247 8.76 -26.73 -2.40
CA ASP A 247 7.48 -27.22 -2.89
C ASP A 247 6.35 -26.26 -2.49
N GLY A 248 5.42 -26.02 -3.43
CA GLY A 248 4.35 -25.04 -3.30
C GLY A 248 4.73 -23.57 -3.49
N TYR A 249 6.02 -23.22 -3.58
CA TYR A 249 6.41 -21.82 -3.68
C TYR A 249 5.95 -21.18 -4.99
N LYS A 250 6.07 -21.91 -6.10
CA LYS A 250 5.58 -21.46 -7.41
C LYS A 250 4.06 -21.19 -7.36
N ASP A 251 3.30 -22.11 -6.78
CA ASP A 251 1.85 -21.97 -6.63
C ASP A 251 1.52 -20.69 -5.84
N ALA A 252 2.18 -20.47 -4.71
CA ALA A 252 1.98 -19.29 -3.87
C ALA A 252 2.32 -17.98 -4.59
N VAL A 253 3.47 -17.91 -5.27
CA VAL A 253 3.88 -16.70 -6.01
C VAL A 253 2.92 -16.38 -7.15
N LEU A 254 2.42 -17.40 -7.85
CA LEU A 254 1.51 -17.19 -8.98
C LEU A 254 0.11 -16.70 -8.55
N THR A 255 -0.26 -16.83 -7.27
CA THR A 255 -1.44 -16.11 -6.73
C THR A 255 -1.24 -14.59 -6.73
N ARG A 256 -0.01 -14.08 -6.84
CA ARG A 256 0.34 -12.66 -6.94
C ARG A 256 0.41 -12.21 -8.40
N THR A 257 -0.74 -12.21 -9.08
CA THR A 257 -0.81 -11.83 -10.50
C THR A 257 -0.19 -10.45 -10.77
N TYR A 258 -0.34 -9.52 -9.83
CA TYR A 258 0.23 -8.17 -9.88
C TYR A 258 1.76 -8.10 -9.95
N PHE A 259 2.50 -9.16 -9.60
CA PHE A 259 3.95 -9.21 -9.77
C PHE A 259 4.37 -9.25 -11.25
N PHE A 260 3.51 -9.81 -12.11
CA PHE A 260 3.87 -10.16 -13.48
C PHE A 260 3.06 -9.36 -14.48
N LEU A 261 3.74 -8.53 -15.28
CA LEU A 261 3.10 -7.77 -16.36
C LEU A 261 2.37 -8.66 -17.37
N ALA A 262 2.77 -9.92 -17.52
CA ALA A 262 2.11 -10.89 -18.39
C ALA A 262 0.65 -11.21 -17.98
N PHE A 263 0.29 -11.00 -16.72
CA PHE A 263 -1.09 -11.19 -16.24
C PHE A 263 -1.89 -9.88 -16.20
N TRP A 264 -1.28 -8.76 -16.56
CA TRP A 264 -1.94 -7.47 -16.54
C TRP A 264 -2.78 -7.28 -17.80
N HIS A 265 -3.96 -6.70 -17.62
CA HIS A 265 -4.78 -6.21 -18.70
C HIS A 265 -4.13 -4.99 -19.36
N TRP A 266 -4.46 -4.73 -20.63
CA TRP A 266 -3.90 -3.61 -21.39
C TRP A 266 -4.12 -2.25 -20.69
N TYR A 267 -5.27 -2.05 -20.03
CA TYR A 267 -5.58 -0.81 -19.32
C TYR A 267 -4.79 -0.66 -18.01
N GLU A 268 -4.33 -1.75 -17.40
CA GLU A 268 -3.47 -1.71 -16.23
C GLU A 268 -2.05 -1.27 -16.62
N VAL A 269 -1.58 -1.70 -17.79
CA VAL A 269 -0.32 -1.22 -18.39
C VAL A 269 -0.41 0.27 -18.74
N LEU A 270 -1.57 0.77 -19.18
CA LEU A 270 -1.78 2.22 -19.34
C LEU A 270 -1.60 2.98 -18.02
N GLY A 271 -1.89 2.36 -16.88
CA GLY A 271 -1.56 2.91 -15.56
C GLY A 271 -0.07 3.16 -15.34
N LEU A 272 0.83 2.44 -16.03
CA LEU A 272 2.27 2.74 -16.00
C LEU A 272 2.65 3.83 -17.00
N VAL A 273 2.05 3.81 -18.18
CA VAL A 273 2.43 4.71 -19.29
C VAL A 273 1.89 6.13 -19.10
N ILE A 274 0.61 6.28 -18.75
CA ILE A 274 -0.06 7.58 -18.67
C ILE A 274 0.61 8.51 -17.67
N PRO A 275 0.88 8.12 -16.41
CA PRO A 275 1.54 9.02 -15.45
C PRO A 275 2.91 9.49 -15.95
N LEU A 276 3.71 8.62 -16.57
CA LEU A 276 5.03 9.00 -17.08
C LEU A 276 4.95 9.94 -18.27
N THR A 277 3.98 9.74 -19.17
CA THR A 277 3.72 10.67 -20.28
C THR A 277 3.27 12.03 -19.78
N LEU A 278 2.38 12.08 -18.78
CA LEU A 278 1.96 13.33 -18.16
C LEU A 278 3.12 14.04 -17.45
N MET A 279 4.01 13.29 -16.79
CA MET A 279 5.24 13.85 -16.21
C MET A 279 6.15 14.44 -17.30
N LEU A 280 6.27 13.77 -18.45
CA LEU A 280 7.09 14.25 -19.55
C LEU A 280 6.55 15.57 -20.10
N ILE A 281 5.24 15.65 -20.34
CA ILE A 281 4.56 16.88 -20.76
C ILE A 281 4.80 17.99 -19.73
N ALA A 282 4.56 17.72 -18.44
CA ALA A 282 4.76 18.70 -17.37
C ALA A 282 6.23 19.17 -17.28
N ALA A 283 7.20 18.27 -17.46
CA ALA A 283 8.63 18.60 -17.44
C ALA A 283 9.03 19.56 -18.57
N TYR A 284 8.44 19.40 -19.76
CA TYR A 284 8.69 20.30 -20.90
C TYR A 284 7.93 21.63 -20.79
N SER A 285 6.71 21.61 -20.26
CA SER A 285 5.87 22.81 -20.20
C SER A 285 6.22 23.75 -19.05
N THR A 286 6.79 23.23 -17.95
CA THR A 286 7.04 24.05 -16.75
C THR A 286 8.38 24.77 -16.79
N ARG A 287 8.38 26.03 -16.32
CA ARG A 287 9.62 26.78 -16.00
C ARG A 287 10.10 26.55 -14.57
N ASN A 288 9.26 25.92 -13.74
CA ASN A 288 9.59 25.68 -12.34
C ASN A 288 10.57 24.51 -12.23
N LEU A 289 11.79 24.80 -11.78
CA LEU A 289 12.86 23.82 -11.68
C LEU A 289 12.53 22.67 -10.71
N VAL A 290 11.83 22.94 -9.59
CA VAL A 290 11.45 21.90 -8.63
C VAL A 290 10.48 20.93 -9.27
N VAL A 291 9.43 21.45 -9.92
CA VAL A 291 8.44 20.63 -10.64
C VAL A 291 9.11 19.83 -11.75
N ARG A 292 9.93 20.47 -12.58
CA ARG A 292 10.66 19.80 -13.66
C ARG A 292 11.54 18.66 -13.12
N ASN A 293 12.28 18.91 -12.03
CA ASN A 293 13.16 17.91 -11.45
C ASN A 293 12.38 16.74 -10.85
N LEU A 294 11.23 17.01 -10.21
CA LEU A 294 10.32 15.96 -9.73
C LEU A 294 9.82 15.10 -10.89
N CYS A 295 9.33 15.71 -11.98
CA CYS A 295 8.87 14.99 -13.17
C CYS A 295 9.96 14.10 -13.78
N LEU A 296 11.17 14.64 -13.99
CA LEU A 296 12.28 13.88 -14.55
C LEU A 296 12.73 12.74 -13.62
N SER A 297 12.65 12.93 -12.30
CA SER A 297 12.94 11.86 -11.33
C SER A 297 11.89 10.75 -11.40
N CYS A 298 10.60 11.11 -11.48
CA CYS A 298 9.50 10.16 -11.69
C CYS A 298 9.68 9.35 -12.98
N ILE A 299 10.07 10.00 -14.07
CA ILE A 299 10.35 9.33 -15.35
C ILE A 299 11.52 8.37 -15.20
N ALA A 300 12.64 8.82 -14.64
CA ALA A 300 13.83 7.99 -14.48
C ALA A 300 13.54 6.73 -13.64
N THR A 301 12.91 6.88 -12.48
CA THR A 301 12.61 5.75 -11.58
C THR A 301 11.52 4.86 -12.15
N GLY A 302 10.45 5.45 -12.70
CA GLY A 302 9.32 4.72 -13.26
C GLY A 302 9.70 3.91 -14.49
N VAL A 303 10.41 4.50 -15.45
CA VAL A 303 10.90 3.79 -16.64
C VAL A 303 11.87 2.69 -16.24
N THR A 304 12.81 2.96 -15.32
CA THR A 304 13.77 1.94 -14.87
C THR A 304 13.06 0.75 -14.24
N ALA A 305 12.08 0.98 -13.36
CA ALA A 305 11.31 -0.11 -12.74
C ALA A 305 10.48 -0.88 -13.77
N SER A 306 9.82 -0.20 -14.71
CA SER A 306 9.06 -0.85 -15.78
C SER A 306 9.94 -1.73 -16.66
N VAL A 307 11.13 -1.26 -17.04
CA VAL A 307 12.10 -2.04 -17.84
C VAL A 307 12.61 -3.24 -17.04
N ILE A 308 12.94 -3.07 -15.75
CA ILE A 308 13.36 -4.19 -14.88
C ILE A 308 12.29 -5.29 -14.85
N VAL A 309 11.03 -4.94 -14.63
CA VAL A 309 9.95 -5.92 -14.56
C VAL A 309 9.70 -6.57 -15.91
N ALA A 310 9.63 -5.78 -17.00
CA ALA A 310 9.43 -6.31 -18.35
C ALA A 310 10.54 -7.28 -18.79
N CYS A 311 11.79 -7.01 -18.41
CA CYS A 311 12.93 -7.85 -18.79
C CYS A 311 13.10 -9.07 -17.88
N PHE A 312 12.91 -8.94 -16.57
CA PHE A 312 13.42 -9.93 -15.61
C PHE A 312 12.37 -10.55 -14.68
N VAL A 313 11.11 -10.08 -14.67
CA VAL A 313 10.06 -10.62 -13.78
C VAL A 313 9.01 -11.34 -14.62
N HIS A 314 9.18 -12.66 -14.78
CA HIS A 314 8.34 -13.51 -15.63
C HIS A 314 7.70 -14.66 -14.85
N PRO A 315 6.48 -15.11 -15.20
CA PRO A 315 5.82 -16.25 -14.56
C PRO A 315 6.59 -17.59 -14.69
N SER A 316 7.51 -17.68 -15.64
CA SER A 316 8.39 -18.84 -15.86
C SER A 316 9.84 -18.59 -15.44
N GLY A 317 10.16 -17.40 -14.92
CA GLY A 317 11.51 -16.95 -14.63
C GLY A 317 11.92 -17.13 -13.16
N SER A 318 12.99 -16.42 -12.77
CA SER A 318 13.37 -16.31 -11.36
C SER A 318 12.37 -15.45 -10.59
N TYR A 319 11.75 -16.01 -9.55
CA TYR A 319 10.82 -15.27 -8.69
C TYR A 319 11.53 -14.36 -7.67
N PHE A 320 12.86 -14.38 -7.57
CA PHE A 320 13.58 -13.54 -6.59
C PHE A 320 13.33 -12.04 -6.81
N LEU A 321 13.38 -11.58 -8.06
CA LEU A 321 13.07 -10.19 -8.39
C LEU A 321 11.59 -9.85 -8.23
N ALA A 322 10.70 -10.85 -8.31
CA ALA A 322 9.28 -10.64 -8.02
C ALA A 322 9.07 -10.21 -6.56
N ARG A 323 9.86 -10.75 -5.61
CA ARG A 323 9.76 -10.44 -4.16
C ARG A 323 10.03 -8.98 -3.84
N ILE A 324 10.95 -8.34 -4.56
CA ILE A 324 11.27 -6.93 -4.35
C ILE A 324 10.17 -6.02 -4.92
N GLN A 325 9.37 -6.47 -5.89
CA GLN A 325 8.22 -5.72 -6.42
C GLN A 325 8.60 -4.32 -6.96
N PRO A 326 9.44 -4.22 -8.01
CA PRO A 326 9.98 -2.94 -8.51
C PRO A 326 8.92 -1.89 -8.85
N LEU A 327 7.75 -2.32 -9.33
CA LEU A 327 6.66 -1.41 -9.68
C LEU A 327 6.05 -0.69 -8.48
N ARG A 328 6.34 -1.07 -7.23
CA ARG A 328 5.94 -0.30 -6.04
C ARG A 328 6.52 1.12 -6.03
N THR A 329 7.59 1.40 -6.79
CA THR A 329 8.06 2.77 -7.00
C THR A 329 7.00 3.67 -7.63
N PHE A 330 5.98 3.14 -8.31
CA PHE A 330 4.91 3.94 -8.90
C PHE A 330 4.04 4.63 -7.85
N GLN A 331 4.06 4.21 -6.58
CA GLN A 331 3.29 4.90 -5.54
C GLN A 331 3.74 6.36 -5.40
N ILE A 332 5.05 6.62 -5.31
CA ILE A 332 5.55 8.01 -5.22
C ILE A 332 5.33 8.77 -6.54
N VAL A 333 5.42 8.09 -7.68
CA VAL A 333 5.13 8.67 -9.02
C VAL A 333 3.68 9.14 -9.09
N TYR A 334 2.73 8.31 -8.64
CA TYR A 334 1.30 8.64 -8.59
C TYR A 334 1.01 9.78 -7.62
N ILE A 335 1.58 9.75 -6.42
CA ILE A 335 1.39 10.83 -5.43
C ILE A 335 1.86 12.17 -6.01
N ILE A 336 3.08 12.21 -6.57
CA ILE A 336 3.60 13.44 -7.20
C ILE A 336 2.72 13.83 -8.39
N GLY A 337 2.28 12.87 -9.21
CA GLY A 337 1.44 13.13 -10.38
C GLY A 337 0.11 13.77 -10.02
N VAL A 338 -0.55 13.24 -8.99
CA VAL A 338 -1.81 13.78 -8.46
C VAL A 338 -1.60 15.20 -7.90
N LEU A 339 -0.51 15.44 -7.17
CA LEU A 339 -0.21 16.78 -6.65
C LEU A 339 0.01 17.80 -7.78
N LEU A 340 0.80 17.44 -8.79
CA LEU A 340 1.05 18.33 -9.93
C LEU A 340 -0.22 18.56 -10.76
N LEU A 341 -1.00 17.51 -11.01
CA LEU A 341 -2.27 17.61 -11.71
C LEU A 341 -3.24 18.54 -10.96
N GLY A 342 -3.36 18.40 -9.64
CA GLY A 342 -4.23 19.25 -8.82
C GLY A 342 -3.81 20.72 -8.85
N ALA A 343 -2.50 20.99 -8.79
CA ALA A 343 -1.99 22.34 -8.93
C ALA A 343 -2.31 22.93 -10.32
N PHE A 344 -1.98 22.23 -11.40
CA PHE A 344 -2.21 22.73 -12.76
C PHE A 344 -3.71 22.90 -13.09
N LEU A 345 -4.57 21.98 -12.63
CA LEU A 345 -6.02 22.14 -12.77
C LEU A 345 -6.52 23.37 -12.01
N SER A 346 -6.03 23.61 -10.80
CA SER A 346 -6.43 24.79 -10.02
C SER A 346 -5.97 26.11 -10.66
N GLU A 347 -4.81 26.10 -11.32
CA GLU A 347 -4.32 27.24 -12.10
C GLU A 347 -5.20 27.48 -13.34
N HIS A 348 -5.53 26.41 -14.07
CA HIS A 348 -6.35 26.50 -15.29
C HIS A 348 -7.81 26.92 -15.00
N LEU A 349 -8.34 26.51 -13.85
CA LEU A 349 -9.73 26.70 -13.46
C LEU A 349 -9.93 27.88 -12.48
N ARG A 350 -9.00 28.83 -12.40
CA ARG A 350 -9.13 30.01 -11.52
C ARG A 350 -10.14 31.06 -12.00
N GLY A 351 -10.53 31.98 -11.10
CA GLY A 351 -11.46 33.08 -11.40
C GLY A 351 -12.88 32.59 -11.66
N LYS A 352 -13.51 33.03 -12.77
CA LYS A 352 -14.88 32.61 -13.14
C LYS A 352 -15.03 31.09 -13.38
N ARG A 353 -13.92 30.39 -13.67
CA ARG A 353 -13.92 28.93 -13.88
C ARG A 353 -13.82 28.11 -12.59
N THR A 354 -13.68 28.77 -11.43
CA THR A 354 -13.49 28.08 -10.14
C THR A 354 -14.65 27.15 -9.82
N VAL A 355 -15.87 27.52 -10.23
CA VAL A 355 -17.08 26.68 -10.10
C VAL A 355 -16.89 25.33 -10.80
N TRP A 356 -16.28 25.32 -12.00
CA TRP A 356 -15.98 24.07 -12.72
C TRP A 356 -14.88 23.25 -12.04
N GLY A 357 -13.89 23.91 -11.43
CA GLY A 357 -12.87 23.24 -10.61
C GLY A 357 -13.47 22.55 -9.38
N VAL A 358 -14.37 23.24 -8.68
CA VAL A 358 -15.12 22.66 -7.55
C VAL A 358 -16.02 21.52 -8.01
N ALA A 359 -16.75 21.69 -9.11
CA ALA A 359 -17.60 20.65 -9.68
C ALA A 359 -16.79 19.40 -10.06
N LEU A 360 -15.63 19.57 -10.71
CA LEU A 360 -14.73 18.47 -11.04
C LEU A 360 -14.24 17.74 -9.78
N LEU A 361 -13.81 18.48 -8.75
CA LEU A 361 -13.36 17.88 -7.49
C LEU A 361 -14.49 17.08 -6.82
N LEU A 362 -15.72 17.60 -6.84
CA LEU A 362 -16.90 16.90 -6.32
C LEU A 362 -17.20 15.63 -7.12
N VAL A 363 -17.16 15.68 -8.46
CA VAL A 363 -17.38 14.52 -9.32
C VAL A 363 -16.34 13.44 -9.04
N VAL A 364 -15.06 13.81 -8.99
CA VAL A 364 -13.97 12.86 -8.67
C VAL A 364 -14.13 12.28 -7.28
N SER A 365 -14.52 13.10 -6.29
CA SER A 365 -14.76 12.64 -4.92
C SER A 365 -15.93 11.63 -4.87
N VAL A 366 -17.06 11.96 -5.48
CA VAL A 366 -18.23 11.07 -5.56
C VAL A 366 -17.87 9.77 -6.28
N LEU A 367 -17.11 9.83 -7.37
CA LEU A 367 -16.64 8.63 -8.05
C LEU A 367 -15.80 7.75 -7.11
N MET A 368 -14.84 8.33 -6.39
CA MET A 368 -14.04 7.58 -5.42
C MET A 368 -14.86 6.97 -4.28
N PHE A 369 -15.87 7.70 -3.78
CA PHE A 369 -16.81 7.15 -2.81
C PHE A 369 -17.58 5.95 -3.36
N LEU A 370 -18.08 6.04 -4.60
CA LEU A 370 -18.80 4.94 -5.25
C LEU A 370 -17.88 3.73 -5.49
N VAL A 371 -16.63 3.96 -5.89
CA VAL A 371 -15.62 2.90 -6.02
C VAL A 371 -15.41 2.21 -4.67
N GLN A 372 -15.20 2.95 -3.59
CA GLN A 372 -15.02 2.35 -2.25
C GLN A 372 -16.25 1.57 -1.78
N LYS A 373 -17.45 2.09 -2.04
CA LYS A 373 -18.71 1.38 -1.78
C LYS A 373 -18.85 0.09 -2.57
N GLN A 374 -18.32 0.05 -3.79
CA GLN A 374 -18.35 -1.15 -4.63
C GLN A 374 -17.29 -2.16 -4.20
N VAL A 375 -16.11 -1.71 -3.78
CA VAL A 375 -15.03 -2.58 -3.29
C VAL A 375 -15.42 -3.29 -1.98
N TYR A 376 -16.14 -2.59 -1.09
CA TYR A 376 -16.58 -3.11 0.21
C TYR A 376 -18.11 -3.12 0.30
N MET A 377 -18.75 -3.95 -0.52
CA MET A 377 -20.20 -3.94 -0.68
C MET A 377 -20.93 -4.52 0.53
N ALA A 378 -20.39 -5.57 1.15
CA ALA A 378 -21.02 -6.25 2.28
C ALA A 378 -20.79 -5.51 3.61
N SER A 379 -19.75 -4.69 3.70
CA SER A 379 -19.30 -4.00 4.89
C SER A 379 -19.89 -2.59 5.00
N SER A 380 -19.93 -2.07 6.22
CA SER A 380 -20.25 -0.65 6.42
C SER A 380 -19.11 0.19 5.86
N HIS A 381 -19.42 1.26 5.12
CA HIS A 381 -18.39 2.11 4.50
C HIS A 381 -17.41 2.70 5.52
N VAL A 382 -17.90 3.03 6.72
CA VAL A 382 -17.04 3.33 7.86
C VAL A 382 -17.35 2.31 8.95
N GLU A 383 -16.37 1.45 9.24
CA GLU A 383 -16.48 0.45 10.30
C GLU A 383 -16.03 1.04 11.64
N TRP A 384 -16.96 1.72 12.30
CA TRP A 384 -16.70 2.38 13.58
C TRP A 384 -16.26 1.37 14.66
N PRO A 385 -15.28 1.71 15.52
CA PRO A 385 -14.76 0.82 16.56
C PRO A 385 -15.81 0.17 17.47
N PHE A 386 -16.90 0.89 17.72
CA PHE A 386 -17.97 0.51 18.65
C PHE A 386 -19.23 -0.02 17.95
N ALA A 387 -19.26 -0.02 16.62
CA ALA A 387 -20.40 -0.51 15.86
C ALA A 387 -20.35 -2.03 15.70
N THR A 388 -21.53 -2.65 15.66
CA THR A 388 -21.70 -4.04 15.23
C THR A 388 -21.51 -4.14 13.71
N PRO A 389 -20.75 -5.12 13.21
CA PRO A 389 -20.50 -5.24 11.78
C PRO A 389 -21.78 -5.61 11.02
N ARG A 390 -21.97 -4.99 9.86
CA ARG A 390 -23.05 -5.32 8.92
C ARG A 390 -22.75 -6.60 8.12
N ASN A 391 -21.48 -6.85 7.84
CA ASN A 391 -21.02 -7.97 7.05
C ASN A 391 -21.28 -9.31 7.77
N PRO A 392 -22.03 -10.25 7.17
CA PRO A 392 -22.33 -11.56 7.78
C PRO A 392 -21.10 -12.40 8.13
N TRP A 393 -20.01 -12.30 7.36
CA TRP A 393 -18.76 -12.99 7.67
C TRP A 393 -18.11 -12.45 8.93
N GLN A 394 -18.01 -11.12 9.06
CA GLN A 394 -17.51 -10.48 10.27
C GLN A 394 -18.37 -10.80 11.49
N GLN A 395 -19.69 -10.89 11.34
CA GLN A 395 -20.59 -11.33 12.42
C GLN A 395 -20.26 -12.75 12.89
N ALA A 396 -20.01 -13.67 11.94
CA ALA A 396 -19.57 -15.02 12.26
C ALA A 396 -18.21 -15.02 12.96
N PHE A 397 -17.25 -14.21 12.51
CA PHE A 397 -15.94 -14.10 13.14
C PHE A 397 -16.04 -13.57 14.57
N LEU A 398 -16.88 -12.56 14.83
CA LEU A 398 -17.15 -12.07 16.18
C LEU A 398 -17.84 -13.12 17.05
N TRP A 399 -18.80 -13.88 16.49
CA TRP A 399 -19.43 -14.99 17.20
C TRP A 399 -18.40 -16.07 17.58
N ILE A 400 -17.52 -16.45 16.64
CA ILE A 400 -16.43 -17.41 16.87
C ILE A 400 -15.55 -16.93 18.03
N ARG A 401 -15.16 -15.65 18.01
CA ARG A 401 -14.33 -15.06 19.06
C ARG A 401 -14.94 -15.18 20.45
N GLN A 402 -16.26 -15.12 20.56
CA GLN A 402 -16.98 -15.13 21.83
C GLN A 402 -17.38 -16.54 22.30
N ASN A 403 -17.62 -17.47 21.36
CA ASN A 403 -18.31 -18.74 21.65
C ASN A 403 -17.45 -19.99 21.45
N THR A 404 -16.18 -19.84 21.06
CA THR A 404 -15.26 -20.97 20.87
C THR A 404 -14.05 -20.87 21.81
N PRO A 405 -13.38 -21.97 22.19
CA PRO A 405 -12.15 -21.92 22.98
C PRO A 405 -11.04 -21.15 22.26
N GLN A 406 -10.17 -20.44 22.99
CA GLN A 406 -9.05 -19.67 22.40
C GLN A 406 -8.06 -20.55 21.64
N ASN A 407 -7.86 -21.79 22.08
CA ASN A 407 -7.01 -22.78 21.43
C ASN A 407 -7.72 -23.52 20.27
N ALA A 408 -8.94 -23.12 19.89
CA ALA A 408 -9.63 -23.69 18.74
C ALA A 408 -8.85 -23.40 17.45
N ILE A 409 -8.79 -24.43 16.61
CA ILE A 409 -8.19 -24.39 15.28
C ILE A 409 -9.33 -24.54 14.27
N PHE A 410 -9.44 -23.54 13.41
CA PHE A 410 -10.45 -23.47 12.37
C PHE A 410 -9.92 -23.94 11.02
N ALA A 411 -10.81 -24.51 10.24
CA ALA A 411 -10.66 -24.61 8.80
C ALA A 411 -11.78 -23.82 8.10
N LEU A 412 -11.43 -23.14 7.03
CA LEU A 412 -12.31 -22.39 6.15
C LEU A 412 -11.97 -22.77 4.70
N ASP A 413 -12.90 -22.66 3.76
CA ASP A 413 -12.54 -22.90 2.36
C ASP A 413 -11.40 -21.96 1.94
N SER A 414 -10.34 -22.47 1.31
CA SER A 414 -9.10 -21.72 1.05
C SER A 414 -9.33 -20.46 0.20
N ASP A 415 -10.41 -20.44 -0.58
CA ASP A 415 -10.82 -19.35 -1.46
C ASP A 415 -11.86 -18.40 -0.84
N TYR A 416 -12.20 -18.54 0.45
CA TYR A 416 -13.27 -17.74 1.09
C TYR A 416 -13.08 -16.22 0.93
N THR A 417 -11.83 -15.74 0.89
CA THR A 417 -11.49 -14.31 0.73
C THR A 417 -11.71 -13.77 -0.68
N ARG A 418 -11.90 -14.64 -1.68
CA ARG A 418 -12.25 -14.28 -3.07
C ARG A 418 -13.75 -14.17 -3.29
N VAL A 419 -14.56 -14.55 -2.30
CA VAL A 419 -16.02 -14.45 -2.41
C VAL A 419 -16.41 -12.98 -2.31
N ASP A 420 -17.09 -12.45 -3.35
CA ASP A 420 -17.50 -11.04 -3.45
C ASP A 420 -18.35 -10.53 -2.27
N SER A 421 -18.94 -11.44 -1.48
CA SER A 421 -19.74 -11.10 -0.30
C SER A 421 -18.94 -11.01 1.01
N GLU A 422 -17.66 -11.35 0.99
CA GLU A 422 -16.82 -11.44 2.19
C GLU A 422 -16.03 -10.15 2.47
N ASP A 423 -15.70 -9.38 1.42
CA ASP A 423 -14.94 -8.12 1.48
C ASP A 423 -13.47 -8.27 1.97
N THR A 424 -12.87 -9.45 1.78
CA THR A 424 -11.46 -9.77 2.15
C THR A 424 -11.16 -9.51 3.62
N GLN A 425 -12.04 -9.93 4.53
CA GLN A 425 -11.90 -9.68 5.96
C GLN A 425 -10.96 -10.70 6.63
N GLY A 426 -10.02 -10.19 7.42
CA GLY A 426 -9.02 -11.02 8.09
C GLY A 426 -9.64 -11.87 9.20
N PHE A 427 -9.73 -13.18 8.98
CA PHE A 427 -10.24 -14.14 9.95
C PHE A 427 -9.47 -14.05 11.28
N ARG A 428 -8.14 -14.21 11.24
CA ARG A 428 -7.29 -14.20 12.45
C ARG A 428 -7.40 -12.89 13.22
N ALA A 429 -7.44 -11.77 12.51
CA ALA A 429 -7.56 -10.44 13.10
C ALA A 429 -8.91 -10.20 13.80
N SER A 430 -9.99 -10.79 13.26
CA SER A 430 -11.36 -10.59 13.73
C SER A 430 -11.81 -11.64 14.75
N ALA A 431 -11.65 -12.92 14.41
CA ALA A 431 -12.05 -14.07 15.20
C ALA A 431 -11.09 -14.38 16.35
N VAL A 432 -9.82 -13.98 16.24
CA VAL A 432 -8.81 -14.20 17.29
C VAL A 432 -8.67 -15.70 17.60
N ARG A 433 -8.73 -16.52 16.55
CA ARG A 433 -8.53 -17.97 16.58
C ARG A 433 -7.48 -18.36 15.55
N SER A 434 -6.84 -19.50 15.77
CA SER A 434 -5.95 -20.09 14.80
C SER A 434 -6.77 -20.61 13.62
N ALA A 435 -6.26 -20.47 12.41
CA ALA A 435 -6.83 -21.11 11.23
C ALA A 435 -5.73 -21.77 10.41
N LEU A 436 -6.10 -22.79 9.63
CA LEU A 436 -5.27 -23.19 8.50
C LEU A 436 -5.15 -22.02 7.49
N VAL A 437 -4.28 -22.18 6.51
CA VAL A 437 -3.84 -21.06 5.68
C VAL A 437 -4.72 -20.82 4.48
N ASP A 438 -5.05 -19.56 4.27
CA ASP A 438 -5.83 -19.16 3.11
C ASP A 438 -4.96 -19.01 1.85
N GLU A 439 -5.58 -19.08 0.67
CA GLU A 439 -4.85 -19.02 -0.60
C GLU A 439 -4.31 -17.60 -0.88
N LEU A 440 -5.08 -16.57 -0.53
CA LEU A 440 -4.88 -15.21 -1.03
C LEU A 440 -4.05 -14.31 -0.12
N LYS A 441 -3.97 -14.44 1.19
CA LYS A 441 -3.18 -13.57 2.07
C LYS A 441 -1.97 -14.30 2.60
N ASP A 442 -2.14 -15.53 3.08
CA ASP A 442 -1.00 -16.35 3.49
C ASP A 442 -0.09 -16.71 2.29
N GLY A 443 -0.66 -16.92 1.11
CA GLY A 443 0.13 -17.08 -0.13
C GLY A 443 0.99 -15.85 -0.46
N GLY A 444 0.55 -14.66 -0.05
CA GLY A 444 1.31 -13.41 -0.18
C GLY A 444 2.49 -13.35 0.78
N VAL A 445 2.31 -13.86 2.00
CA VAL A 445 3.41 -14.04 2.97
C VAL A 445 4.43 -15.03 2.40
N VAL A 446 3.98 -16.17 1.89
CA VAL A 446 4.86 -17.19 1.29
C VAL A 446 5.63 -16.65 0.09
N ALA A 447 5.01 -15.81 -0.75
CA ALA A 447 5.69 -15.21 -1.90
C ALA A 447 6.95 -14.42 -1.50
N ILE A 448 6.94 -13.81 -0.31
CA ILE A 448 8.08 -13.09 0.28
C ILE A 448 8.99 -14.01 1.10
N PHE A 449 8.41 -15.02 1.77
CA PHE A 449 9.07 -15.97 2.69
C PHE A 449 8.91 -17.43 2.19
N PRO A 450 9.74 -17.87 1.22
CA PRO A 450 9.60 -19.17 0.56
C PRO A 450 9.69 -20.37 1.51
N GLU A 451 10.37 -20.23 2.65
CA GLU A 451 10.50 -21.27 3.67
C GLU A 451 9.15 -21.75 4.22
N LEU A 452 8.09 -20.95 4.09
CA LEU A 452 6.74 -21.31 4.52
C LEU A 452 5.97 -22.10 3.45
N ALA A 453 6.48 -22.21 2.23
CA ALA A 453 5.72 -22.75 1.10
C ALA A 453 5.28 -24.22 1.26
N PRO A 454 6.12 -25.15 1.76
CA PRO A 454 5.69 -26.55 1.91
C PRO A 454 4.54 -26.68 2.91
N ARG A 455 4.61 -25.91 4.00
CA ARG A 455 3.55 -25.87 5.02
C ARG A 455 2.28 -25.24 4.48
N TRP A 456 2.43 -24.14 3.73
CA TRP A 456 1.30 -23.44 3.13
C TRP A 456 0.56 -24.34 2.15
N LYS A 457 1.28 -25.01 1.25
CA LYS A 457 0.71 -25.94 0.27
C LYS A 457 -0.07 -27.06 0.96
N LEU A 458 0.55 -27.70 1.96
CA LEU A 458 -0.10 -28.76 2.73
C LEU A 458 -1.42 -28.28 3.34
N GLN A 459 -1.41 -27.14 4.04
CA GLN A 459 -2.60 -26.65 4.74
C GLN A 459 -3.69 -26.15 3.77
N ARG A 460 -3.32 -25.44 2.70
CA ARG A 460 -4.24 -25.02 1.63
C ARG A 460 -4.92 -26.22 0.97
N ASP A 461 -4.16 -27.26 0.65
CA ASP A 461 -4.69 -28.44 -0.03
C ASP A 461 -5.71 -29.21 0.84
N LEU A 462 -5.62 -29.09 2.17
CA LEU A 462 -6.63 -29.64 3.09
C LEU A 462 -7.95 -28.86 3.06
N GLU A 463 -7.89 -27.56 2.80
CA GLU A 463 -9.03 -26.63 2.81
C GLU A 463 -9.71 -26.45 1.44
N LEU A 464 -9.09 -26.94 0.38
CA LEU A 464 -9.59 -26.73 -0.97
C LEU A 464 -10.95 -27.42 -1.19
N GLY A 465 -11.97 -26.61 -1.51
CA GLY A 465 -13.32 -27.08 -1.83
C GLY A 465 -14.08 -27.64 -0.62
N LEU A 466 -13.76 -27.18 0.59
CA LEU A 466 -14.40 -27.63 1.83
C LEU A 466 -15.92 -27.53 1.79
N ASP A 467 -16.48 -26.55 1.09
CA ASP A 467 -17.93 -26.38 0.95
C ASP A 467 -18.61 -27.49 0.15
N HIS A 468 -17.88 -28.15 -0.75
CA HIS A 468 -18.43 -29.08 -1.74
C HIS A 468 -18.19 -30.56 -1.42
N ILE A 469 -17.31 -30.88 -0.48
CA ILE A 469 -16.98 -32.26 -0.11
C ILE A 469 -17.91 -32.83 0.98
N SER A 470 -17.88 -34.16 1.14
CA SER A 470 -18.67 -34.85 2.15
C SER A 470 -18.13 -34.64 3.58
N ASP A 471 -19.00 -34.79 4.59
CA ASP A 471 -18.59 -34.72 6.01
C ASP A 471 -17.49 -35.75 6.36
N GLN A 472 -17.57 -36.96 5.81
CA GLN A 472 -16.54 -37.99 6.04
C GLN A 472 -15.17 -37.55 5.50
N GLU A 473 -15.17 -36.90 4.34
CA GLU A 473 -13.95 -36.38 3.74
C GLU A 473 -13.40 -35.19 4.53
N ARG A 474 -14.25 -34.26 5.00
CA ARG A 474 -13.86 -33.16 5.89
C ARG A 474 -13.15 -33.69 7.14
N VAL A 475 -13.72 -34.68 7.83
CA VAL A 475 -13.11 -35.29 9.03
C VAL A 475 -11.76 -35.91 8.68
N THR A 476 -11.68 -36.67 7.60
CA THR A 476 -10.47 -37.38 7.18
C THR A 476 -9.33 -36.41 6.87
N ARG A 477 -9.61 -35.32 6.15
CA ARG A 477 -8.63 -34.29 5.79
C ARG A 477 -8.18 -33.45 6.98
N LEU A 478 -9.13 -32.98 7.79
CA LEU A 478 -8.87 -31.90 8.75
C LEU A 478 -8.46 -32.35 10.15
N ARG A 479 -8.92 -33.53 10.59
CA ARG A 479 -8.59 -34.04 11.93
C ARG A 479 -7.06 -34.23 12.15
N PRO A 480 -6.28 -34.76 11.18
CA PRO A 480 -4.82 -34.85 11.33
C PRO A 480 -4.13 -33.50 11.52
N ALA A 481 -4.71 -32.41 11.02
CA ALA A 481 -4.19 -31.05 11.19
C ALA A 481 -4.60 -30.39 12.53
N GLY A 482 -5.30 -31.12 13.40
CA GLY A 482 -5.76 -30.63 14.70
C GLY A 482 -6.97 -29.69 14.63
N VAL A 483 -7.66 -29.62 13.49
CA VAL A 483 -8.85 -28.78 13.33
C VAL A 483 -9.96 -29.27 14.26
N THR A 484 -10.63 -28.31 14.90
CA THR A 484 -11.71 -28.58 15.87
C THR A 484 -13.03 -27.93 15.44
N TRP A 485 -12.97 -26.91 14.58
CA TRP A 485 -14.12 -26.18 14.07
C TRP A 485 -13.94 -25.91 12.59
N ILE A 486 -15.06 -25.81 11.88
CA ILE A 486 -15.10 -25.48 10.46
C ILE A 486 -16.08 -24.34 10.24
N LEU A 487 -15.72 -23.41 9.37
CA LEU A 487 -16.65 -22.41 8.83
C LEU A 487 -16.94 -22.76 7.37
N LEU A 488 -18.22 -22.96 7.06
CA LEU A 488 -18.70 -23.34 5.72
C LEU A 488 -19.70 -22.30 5.21
N SER A 489 -19.93 -22.25 3.90
CA SER A 489 -21.06 -21.48 3.35
C SER A 489 -22.40 -22.02 3.86
N ALA A 490 -23.41 -21.16 3.93
CA ALA A 490 -24.73 -21.51 4.48
C ALA A 490 -25.45 -22.61 3.69
N GLY A 491 -25.09 -22.77 2.40
CA GLY A 491 -25.60 -23.80 1.49
C GLY A 491 -24.82 -25.12 1.52
N ALA A 492 -23.69 -25.20 2.22
CA ALA A 492 -22.90 -26.43 2.32
C ALA A 492 -23.72 -27.54 3.01
N ASN A 493 -23.74 -28.73 2.40
CA ASN A 493 -24.43 -29.88 2.96
C ASN A 493 -23.57 -30.49 4.08
N THR A 494 -24.05 -30.41 5.32
CA THR A 494 -23.39 -30.98 6.49
C THR A 494 -24.40 -31.41 7.55
N ARG A 495 -24.08 -32.49 8.27
CA ARG A 495 -24.80 -33.00 9.43
C ARG A 495 -24.08 -32.70 10.74
N PHE A 496 -22.97 -31.95 10.69
CA PHE A 496 -22.26 -31.53 11.89
C PHE A 496 -23.12 -30.63 12.78
N ASN A 497 -22.78 -30.57 14.07
CA ASN A 497 -23.43 -29.65 14.98
C ASN A 497 -22.94 -28.21 14.68
N CYS A 498 -23.83 -27.40 14.10
CA CYS A 498 -23.55 -26.02 13.71
C CYS A 498 -24.27 -25.02 14.62
N PRO A 499 -23.69 -24.64 15.78
CA PRO A 499 -24.33 -23.74 16.74
C PRO A 499 -24.53 -22.31 16.24
N TYR A 500 -23.92 -21.91 15.12
CA TYR A 500 -24.15 -20.61 14.49
C TYR A 500 -24.50 -20.77 13.01
N ARG A 501 -25.50 -20.00 12.58
CA ARG A 501 -25.95 -19.91 11.19
C ARG A 501 -26.43 -18.49 10.93
N ASN A 502 -26.03 -17.93 9.79
CA ASN A 502 -26.63 -16.72 9.23
C ASN A 502 -26.96 -16.95 7.74
N SER A 503 -27.24 -15.87 7.00
CA SER A 503 -27.60 -15.93 5.58
C SER A 503 -26.48 -16.45 4.67
N THR A 504 -25.22 -16.38 5.10
CA THR A 504 -24.05 -16.59 4.24
C THR A 504 -23.16 -17.73 4.71
N VAL A 505 -23.04 -17.94 6.02
CA VAL A 505 -22.14 -18.94 6.61
C VAL A 505 -22.74 -19.70 7.79
N ILE A 506 -22.18 -20.87 8.05
CA ILE A 506 -22.42 -21.70 9.23
C ILE A 506 -21.11 -22.04 9.93
N VAL A 507 -21.14 -22.10 11.26
CA VAL A 507 -19.99 -22.49 12.08
C VAL A 507 -20.29 -23.82 12.74
N CYS A 508 -19.48 -24.83 12.46
CA CYS A 508 -19.72 -26.21 12.86
C CYS A 508 -18.57 -26.79 13.67
N ARG A 509 -18.88 -27.64 14.65
CA ARG A 509 -17.88 -28.44 15.36
C ARG A 509 -17.47 -29.63 14.51
N LEU A 510 -16.17 -29.85 14.36
CA LEU A 510 -15.66 -31.08 13.76
C LEU A 510 -15.75 -32.21 14.80
N PRO A 511 -16.44 -33.32 14.52
CA PRO A 511 -16.60 -34.43 15.46
C PRO A 511 -15.33 -35.25 15.68
#